data_AF-A0A9E1KTH9-F1
#
_entry.id   AF-A0A9E1KTH9-F1
#
_cell.length_a   1.000
_cell.length_b   1.000
_cell.length_c   1.000
_cell.angle_alpha   90.00
_cell.angle_beta   90.00
_cell.angle_gamma   90.00
#
_symmetry.space_group_name_H-M   'P 1'
#
loop_
_entity.id
_entity.type
_entity.pdbx_description
1 polymer ?
#
loop_
_entity_poly.entity_id
_entity_poly.type
_entity_poly.pdbx_seq_one_letter_code
_entity_poly.pdbx_strand_id
1 'polypeptide(L)'
;MKKTFKLTHPKIKVARLIESIKNEVRKYLKRERRKNLPEDADFWDFNCKFGETEKSAAVIHVDDITKNIDQAESKKLESFYLEIIAKTGHRSKKPKEIASTVLDDTIMTS
;
A
#
# COMPACT_ATOMS: atom_id res chain seq x y z
N MET A 1 -3.85 -0.36 -10.33
CA MET A 1 -3.04 -1.10 -11.34
C MET A 1 -2.53 -2.39 -10.73
N LYS A 2 -2.43 -3.47 -11.51
CA LYS A 2 -1.70 -4.69 -11.12
C LYS A 2 -0.75 -5.03 -12.24
N LYS A 3 0.56 -5.09 -11.97
CA LYS A 3 1.56 -5.32 -13.02
C LYS A 3 2.83 -5.91 -12.45
N THR A 4 3.40 -6.85 -13.20
CA THR A 4 4.75 -7.33 -13.00
C THR A 4 5.70 -6.52 -13.88
N PHE A 5 6.70 -5.90 -13.27
CA PHE A 5 7.73 -5.14 -13.96
C PHE A 5 8.99 -5.99 -14.09
N LYS A 6 9.58 -6.00 -15.29
CA LYS A 6 10.89 -6.62 -15.53
C LYS A 6 11.96 -5.55 -15.39
N LEU A 7 12.95 -5.82 -14.55
CA LEU A 7 14.11 -4.96 -14.32
C LEU A 7 15.24 -5.29 -15.30
N THR A 8 15.19 -6.43 -15.97
CA THR A 8 16.13 -6.82 -17.01
C THR A 8 15.64 -6.36 -18.39
N HIS A 9 16.48 -5.61 -19.10
CA HIS A 9 16.24 -5.28 -20.50
C HIS A 9 17.56 -5.30 -21.27
N PRO A 10 17.62 -5.94 -22.45
CA PRO A 10 18.87 -6.07 -23.23
C PRO A 10 19.50 -4.76 -23.75
N LYS A 11 18.79 -3.62 -23.66
CA LYS A 11 19.21 -2.35 -24.27
C LYS A 11 19.13 -1.15 -23.33
N ILE A 12 18.30 -1.23 -22.29
CA ILE A 12 18.02 -0.11 -21.39
C ILE A 12 18.67 -0.39 -20.03
N LYS A 13 19.37 0.61 -19.47
CA LYS A 13 19.94 0.53 -18.13
C LYS A 13 18.83 0.38 -17.08
N VAL A 14 19.04 -0.53 -16.12
CA VAL A 14 18.08 -0.84 -15.04
C VAL A 14 17.64 0.42 -14.29
N ALA A 15 18.57 1.31 -13.95
CA ALA A 15 18.27 2.58 -13.29
C ALA A 15 17.22 3.44 -14.04
N ARG A 16 17.28 3.51 -15.37
CA ARG A 16 16.31 4.26 -16.19
C ARG A 16 14.94 3.59 -16.23
N LEU A 17 14.91 2.25 -16.21
CA LEU A 17 13.67 1.49 -16.09
C LEU A 17 13.01 1.78 -14.74
N ILE A 18 13.78 1.73 -13.66
CA ILE A 18 13.28 2.01 -12.31
C ILE A 18 12.71 3.41 -12.19
N GLU A 19 13.41 4.42 -12.70
CA GLU A 19 12.91 5.78 -12.71
C GLU A 19 11.60 5.91 -13.49
N SER A 20 11.49 5.21 -14.63
CA SER A 20 10.27 5.17 -15.43
C SER A 20 9.11 4.55 -14.64
N ILE A 21 9.35 3.45 -13.93
CA ILE A 21 8.35 2.78 -13.09
C ILE A 21 7.91 3.69 -11.93
N LYS A 22 8.86 4.33 -11.23
CA LYS A 22 8.57 5.31 -10.18
C LYS A 22 7.68 6.43 -10.70
N ASN A 23 7.96 6.93 -11.90
CA ASN A 23 7.15 7.98 -12.53
C ASN A 23 5.75 7.48 -12.93
N GLU A 24 5.62 6.24 -13.42
CA GLU A 24 4.32 5.61 -13.71
C GLU A 24 3.45 5.50 -12.45
N VAL A 25 4.05 5.05 -11.33
CA VAL A 25 3.38 4.93 -10.03
C VAL A 25 2.92 6.30 -9.53
N ARG A 26 3.78 7.32 -9.55
CA ARG A 26 3.42 8.70 -9.15
C ARG A 26 2.28 9.25 -10.01
N LYS A 27 2.33 9.03 -11.33
CA LYS A 27 1.25 9.43 -12.24
C LYS A 27 -0.07 8.73 -11.92
N TYR A 28 -0.03 7.46 -11.52
CA TYR A 28 -1.23 6.73 -11.13
C TYR A 28 -1.84 7.27 -9.84
N LEU A 29 -1.04 7.41 -8.78
CA LEU A 29 -1.49 7.98 -7.50
C LEU A 29 -2.08 9.38 -7.68
N LYS A 30 -1.41 10.24 -8.48
CA LYS A 30 -1.91 11.59 -8.78
C LYS A 30 -3.18 11.58 -9.63
N ARG A 31 -3.42 10.56 -10.46
CA ARG A 31 -4.67 10.44 -11.23
C ARG A 31 -5.83 10.06 -10.32
N GLU A 32 -5.62 9.09 -9.44
CA GLU A 32 -6.66 8.65 -8.49
C GLU A 32 -7.01 9.75 -7.49
N ARG A 33 -6.01 10.42 -6.89
CA ARG A 33 -6.25 11.54 -5.96
C ARG A 33 -6.93 12.76 -6.60
N ARG A 34 -6.87 12.91 -7.93
CA ARG A 34 -7.55 13.98 -8.68
C ARG A 34 -9.01 13.66 -9.00
N LYS A 35 -9.46 12.41 -8.79
CA LYS A 35 -10.87 12.07 -8.97
C LYS A 35 -11.67 12.70 -7.84
N ASN A 36 -12.87 13.17 -8.19
CA ASN A 36 -13.82 13.66 -7.20
C ASN A 36 -14.10 12.55 -6.19
N LEU A 37 -14.02 12.89 -4.90
CA LEU A 37 -14.41 11.99 -3.84
C LEU A 37 -15.94 11.84 -3.93
N PRO A 38 -16.48 10.62 -3.87
CA PRO A 38 -17.92 10.43 -3.69
C PRO A 38 -18.34 11.03 -2.34
N GLU A 39 -19.59 11.49 -2.23
CA GLU A 39 -20.11 12.26 -1.07
C GLU A 39 -19.87 11.57 0.28
N ASP A 40 -19.81 10.25 0.30
CA ASP A 40 -19.62 9.47 1.52
C ASP A 40 -18.15 9.24 1.89
N ALA A 41 -17.19 9.48 0.98
CA ALA A 41 -15.77 9.18 1.21
C ALA A 41 -14.98 10.41 1.66
N ASP A 42 -14.21 10.26 2.74
CA ASP A 42 -13.37 11.33 3.30
C ASP A 42 -11.99 11.41 2.63
N PHE A 43 -11.46 10.27 2.17
CA PHE A 43 -10.14 10.21 1.52
C PHE A 43 -10.02 9.04 0.54
N TRP A 44 -9.05 9.14 -0.37
CA TRP A 44 -8.61 8.00 -1.18
C TRP A 44 -7.56 7.20 -0.42
N ASP A 45 -7.91 5.98 -0.03
CA ASP A 45 -6.97 5.01 0.50
C ASP A 45 -6.35 4.19 -0.63
N PHE A 46 -5.13 3.71 -0.42
CA PHE A 46 -4.39 2.95 -1.42
C PHE A 46 -3.86 1.68 -0.79
N ASN A 47 -4.44 0.55 -1.22
CA ASN A 47 -3.91 -0.74 -0.82
C ASN A 47 -2.79 -1.12 -1.79
N CYS A 48 -1.56 -1.08 -1.32
CA CYS A 48 -0.36 -1.35 -2.10
C CYS A 48 0.23 -2.69 -1.70
N LYS A 49 0.59 -3.51 -2.69
CA LYS A 49 1.36 -4.73 -2.47
C LYS A 49 2.59 -4.76 -3.35
N PHE A 50 3.69 -5.22 -2.78
CA PHE A 50 4.97 -5.34 -3.45
C PHE A 50 5.63 -6.66 -3.10
N GLY A 51 6.21 -7.32 -4.09
CA GLY A 51 7.00 -8.52 -3.88
C GLY A 51 7.78 -8.89 -5.13
N GLU A 52 8.63 -9.89 -5.02
CA GLU A 52 9.36 -10.43 -6.18
C GLU A 52 8.40 -11.14 -7.14
N THR A 53 7.36 -11.77 -6.58
CA THR A 53 6.30 -12.46 -7.31
C THR A 53 4.94 -12.12 -6.70
N GLU A 54 3.85 -12.44 -7.40
CA GLU A 54 2.48 -12.25 -6.88
C GLU A 54 2.24 -13.02 -5.58
N LYS A 55 2.87 -14.20 -5.40
CA LYS A 55 2.75 -15.03 -4.18
C LYS A 55 3.53 -14.47 -2.99
N SER A 56 4.68 -13.84 -3.24
CA SER A 56 5.52 -13.22 -2.20
C SER A 56 5.19 -11.75 -1.96
N ALA A 57 4.12 -11.23 -2.58
CA ALA A 57 3.72 -9.83 -2.45
C ALA A 57 3.19 -9.52 -1.05
N ALA A 58 3.92 -8.69 -0.33
CA ALA A 58 3.54 -8.17 0.98
C ALA A 58 2.76 -6.86 0.83
N VAL A 59 1.83 -6.61 1.75
CA VAL A 59 1.12 -5.32 1.84
C VAL A 59 2.10 -4.27 2.36
N ILE A 60 2.22 -3.16 1.66
CA ILE A 60 3.11 -2.04 1.98
C ILE A 60 2.37 -0.70 1.89
N HIS A 61 2.95 0.34 2.49
CA HIS A 61 2.43 1.70 2.34
C HIS A 61 2.86 2.33 1.00
N VAL A 62 2.10 3.33 0.53
CA VAL A 62 2.40 4.07 -0.71
C VAL A 62 3.80 4.67 -0.71
N ASP A 63 4.21 5.22 0.43
CA ASP A 63 5.50 5.89 0.59
C ASP A 63 6.68 4.90 0.56
N ASP A 64 6.42 3.64 0.92
CA ASP A 64 7.44 2.59 0.91
C ASP A 64 7.61 1.96 -0.47
N ILE A 65 6.72 2.20 -1.44
CA ILE A 65 6.87 1.68 -2.81
C ILE A 65 8.21 2.12 -3.39
N THR A 66 8.57 3.40 -3.25
CA THR A 66 9.82 3.93 -3.83
C THR A 66 11.04 3.24 -3.20
N LYS A 67 11.03 3.08 -1.86
CA LYS A 67 12.11 2.40 -1.13
C LYS A 67 12.25 0.94 -1.52
N ASN A 68 11.13 0.23 -1.64
CA ASN A 68 11.11 -1.18 -2.04
C ASN A 68 11.65 -1.38 -3.46
N ILE A 69 11.34 -0.46 -4.38
CA ILE A 69 11.90 -0.49 -5.74
C ILE A 69 13.43 -0.28 -5.70
N ASP A 70 13.93 0.66 -4.90
CA ASP A 70 15.37 0.90 -4.75
C ASP A 70 16.10 -0.31 -4.12
N GLN A 71 15.45 -0.98 -3.16
CA GLN A 71 15.95 -2.24 -2.61
C GLN A 71 15.96 -3.36 -3.65
N ALA A 72 14.94 -3.45 -4.50
CA ALA A 72 14.91 -4.43 -5.59
C ALA A 72 16.03 -4.21 -6.61
N GLU A 73 16.39 -2.95 -6.90
CA GLU A 73 17.57 -2.60 -7.70
C GLU A 73 18.86 -3.11 -7.05
N SER A 74 19.01 -2.81 -5.75
CA SER A 74 20.20 -3.17 -4.98
C SER A 74 20.39 -4.69 -4.91
N LYS A 75 19.28 -5.43 -4.83
CA LYS A 75 19.24 -6.90 -4.89
C LYS A 75 19.38 -7.47 -6.31
N LYS A 76 19.41 -6.62 -7.34
CA LYS A 76 19.47 -6.99 -8.76
C LYS A 76 18.40 -8.01 -9.16
N LEU A 77 17.17 -7.82 -8.66
CA LEU A 77 16.05 -8.69 -9.03
C LEU A 77 15.78 -8.58 -10.54
N GLU A 78 15.38 -9.68 -11.15
CA GLU A 78 15.07 -9.69 -12.59
C GLU A 78 13.68 -9.10 -12.87
N SER A 79 12.76 -9.27 -11.92
CA SER A 79 11.40 -8.74 -11.98
C SER A 79 10.83 -8.57 -10.59
N PHE A 80 9.77 -7.76 -10.49
CA PHE A 80 8.98 -7.61 -9.27
C PHE A 80 7.52 -7.36 -9.61
N TYR A 81 6.65 -7.71 -8.68
CA TYR A 81 5.22 -7.46 -8.71
C TYR A 81 4.87 -6.19 -7.93
N LEU A 82 4.03 -5.35 -8.54
CA LEU A 82 3.43 -4.19 -7.89
C LEU A 82 1.92 -4.14 -8.16
N GLU A 83 1.16 -4.06 -7.08
CA GLU A 83 -0.29 -3.89 -7.08
C GLU A 83 -0.65 -2.64 -6.28
N ILE A 84 -1.47 -1.77 -6.87
CA ILE A 84 -1.99 -0.55 -6.25
C ILE A 84 -3.49 -0.51 -6.53
N ILE A 85 -4.30 -0.68 -5.49
CA ILE A 85 -5.76 -0.57 -5.58
C ILE A 85 -6.17 0.70 -4.84
N ALA A 86 -6.80 1.63 -5.56
CA ALA A 86 -7.46 2.77 -4.94
C ALA A 86 -8.79 2.31 -4.32
N LYS A 87 -9.02 2.67 -3.07
CA LYS A 87 -10.25 2.43 -2.32
C LYS A 87 -10.75 3.75 -1.74
N THR A 88 -12.06 3.88 -1.61
CA THR A 88 -12.66 4.99 -0.85
C THR A 88 -12.49 4.69 0.63
N GLY A 89 -11.77 5.57 1.32
CA GLY A 89 -11.64 5.55 2.76
C GLY A 89 -12.77 6.36 3.38
N HIS A 90 -13.56 5.71 4.22
CA HIS A 90 -14.54 6.37 5.07
C HIS A 90 -13.88 6.56 6.44
N ARG A 91 -13.76 7.81 6.92
CA ARG A 91 -13.28 8.09 8.28
C ARG A 91 -14.42 7.73 9.23
N SER A 92 -14.58 6.44 9.49
CA SER A 92 -15.38 5.97 10.59
C SER A 92 -14.73 6.52 11.87
N LYS A 93 -15.35 7.51 12.52
CA LYS A 93 -15.06 7.80 13.93
C LYS A 93 -15.14 6.45 14.63
N LYS A 94 -14.03 5.95 15.16
CA LYS A 94 -14.02 4.73 15.99
C LYS A 94 -15.24 4.79 16.92
N PRO A 95 -16.17 3.82 16.90
CA PRO A 95 -17.01 3.60 18.05
C PRO A 95 -16.05 3.38 19.21
N LYS A 96 -16.12 4.26 20.19
CA LYS A 96 -15.42 4.14 21.47
C LYS A 96 -15.69 2.71 21.95
N GLU A 97 -14.65 1.89 22.06
CA GLU A 97 -14.74 0.60 22.75
C GLU A 97 -15.35 0.87 24.12
N ILE A 98 -16.61 0.51 24.29
CA ILE A 98 -17.25 0.36 25.59
C ILE A 98 -16.67 -0.95 26.11
N ALA A 99 -15.47 -0.87 26.69
CA ALA A 99 -14.87 -1.98 27.41
C ALA A 99 -15.73 -2.23 28.65
N SER A 100 -16.65 -3.18 28.50
CA SER A 100 -17.24 -3.95 29.58
C SER A 100 -16.14 -4.49 30.49
N THR A 101 -16.03 -3.93 31.70
CA THR A 101 -15.41 -4.67 32.82
C THR A 101 -16.56 -5.12 33.70
N VAL A 102 -16.74 -6.43 33.66
CA VAL A 102 -17.62 -7.25 34.47
C VAL A 102 -17.33 -7.04 35.95
N LEU A 103 -18.39 -7.20 36.73
CA LEU A 103 -18.42 -7.33 38.18
C LEU A 103 -17.33 -8.29 38.67
N ASP A 104 -16.53 -7.84 39.63
CA ASP A 104 -15.84 -8.74 40.57
C ASP A 104 -16.29 -8.39 42.00
N ASP A 105 -16.62 -9.45 42.72
CA ASP A 105 -17.43 -9.52 43.92
C ASP A 105 -16.85 -8.79 45.13
N THR A 106 -17.67 -7.95 45.76
CA THR A 106 -17.49 -7.58 47.17
C THR A 106 -18.22 -8.62 48.03
N ILE A 107 -17.52 -9.69 48.43
CA ILE A 107 -17.90 -10.45 49.63
C ILE A 107 -16.90 -10.06 50.72
N MET A 108 -17.31 -9.10 51.56
CA MET A 108 -16.80 -8.93 52.92
C MET A 108 -17.87 -8.19 53.74
N THR A 109 -18.13 -8.68 54.97
CA THR A 109 -19.28 -8.45 55.88
C THR A 109 -20.38 -9.52 55.71
N SER A 110 -20.69 -10.37 56.70
CA SER A 110 -20.54 -10.33 58.16
C SER A 110 -20.33 -11.72 58.77
#